data_AF-A0A952SPN2-F1
#
_entry.id   AF-A0A952SPN2-F1
#
_cell.length_a   1.000
_cell.length_b   1.000
_cell.length_c   1.000
_cell.angle_alpha   90.00
_cell.angle_beta   90.00
_cell.angle_gamma   90.00
#
_symmetry.space_group_name_H-M   'P 1'
#
loop_
_entity.id
_entity.type
_entity.pdbx_description
1 polymer ?
#
loop_
_entity_poly.entity_id
_entity_poly.type
_entity_poly.pdbx_seq_one_letter_code
_entity_poly.pdbx_strand_id
1 'polypeptide(L)'
;MIAFTIYAALVTFFAARWRRTLRGFVIVALADALLVGLAWLHLQIPVLEEQGFRLAANINIRPFQAILYPYIAVIALVGLFVASLPRHAPVESCGHCRYDLSALLEEPGPLICPECGRRHVRIGSKEHRQSGTLRSNYRESDFVAIDMLHPEERA
;
A
#
# COMPACT_ATOMS: atom_id res chain seq x y z
N MET A 1 16.84 8.67 21.72
CA MET A 1 16.45 7.38 21.08
C MET A 1 14.95 7.28 20.86
N ILE A 2 14.10 7.48 21.88
CA ILE A 2 12.63 7.39 21.77
C ILE A 2 12.06 8.28 20.64
N ALA A 3 12.57 9.50 20.47
CA ALA A 3 12.14 10.41 19.41
C ALA A 3 12.29 9.82 17.99
N PHE A 4 13.39 9.11 17.71
CA PHE A 4 13.60 8.43 16.42
C PHE A 4 12.61 7.28 16.22
N THR A 5 12.31 6.53 17.28
CA THR A 5 11.32 5.44 17.20
C THR A 5 9.92 5.98 16.91
N ILE A 6 9.51 7.06 17.60
CA ILE A 6 8.22 7.71 17.37
C ILE A 6 8.14 8.27 15.95
N TYR A 7 9.20 8.95 15.49
CA TYR A 7 9.27 9.47 14.14
C TYR A 7 9.12 8.35 13.10
N ALA A 8 9.87 7.25 13.24
CA ALA A 8 9.78 6.10 12.35
C ALA A 8 8.38 5.49 12.31
N ALA A 9 7.75 5.34 13.48
CA ALA A 9 6.39 4.83 13.59
C ALA A 9 5.38 5.75 12.87
N LEU A 10 5.51 7.07 13.02
CA LEU A 10 4.64 8.05 12.34
C LEU A 10 4.81 8.01 10.81
N VAL A 11 6.05 8.04 10.31
CA VAL A 11 6.32 7.97 8.86
C VAL A 11 5.76 6.68 8.28
N THR A 12 6.01 5.55 8.93
CA THR A 12 5.53 4.24 8.49
C THR A 12 4.01 4.14 8.56
N PHE A 13 3.39 4.65 9.64
CA PHE A 13 1.94 4.70 9.80
C PHE A 13 1.27 5.50 8.68
N PHE A 14 1.79 6.69 8.38
CA PHE A 14 1.25 7.52 7.30
C PHE A 14 1.49 6.91 5.92
N ALA A 15 2.67 6.33 5.68
CA ALA A 15 2.93 5.56 4.45
C ALA A 15 1.94 4.40 4.30
N ALA A 16 1.66 3.65 5.37
CA ALA A 16 0.69 2.56 5.41
C ALA A 16 -0.77 3.03 5.23
N ARG A 17 -1.08 4.23 5.73
CA ARG A 17 -2.42 4.85 5.63
C ARG A 17 -2.75 5.30 4.20
N TRP A 18 -1.74 5.75 3.45
CA TRP A 18 -1.86 6.26 2.07
C TRP A 18 -1.10 5.42 1.03
N ARG A 19 -1.06 4.10 1.22
CA ARG A 19 -0.45 3.13 0.28
C ARG A 19 -0.93 3.32 -1.16
N ARG A 20 0.00 3.21 -2.13
CA ARG A 20 -0.20 3.37 -3.59
C ARG A 20 -0.95 4.63 -4.02
N THR A 21 -0.82 5.70 -3.26
CA THR A 21 -1.28 7.03 -3.68
C THR A 21 -0.09 7.98 -3.73
N LEU A 22 -0.09 8.96 -4.65
CA LEU A 22 0.95 9.98 -4.72
C LEU A 22 1.15 10.68 -3.36
N ARG A 23 0.09 10.81 -2.56
CA ARG A 23 0.15 11.37 -1.20
C ARG A 23 1.09 10.57 -0.28
N GLY A 24 1.07 9.24 -0.36
CA GLY A 24 1.98 8.38 0.41
C GLY A 24 3.44 8.63 0.04
N PHE A 25 3.75 8.71 -1.25
CA PHE A 25 5.10 9.03 -1.73
C PHE A 25 5.54 10.44 -1.31
N VAL A 26 4.66 11.44 -1.39
CA VAL A 26 4.95 12.81 -0.94
C VAL A 26 5.26 12.84 0.55
N ILE A 27 4.53 12.10 1.38
CA ILE A 27 4.80 12.04 2.83
C ILE A 27 6.16 11.41 3.12
N VAL A 28 6.49 10.29 2.46
CA VAL A 28 7.80 9.64 2.63
C VAL A 28 8.92 10.57 2.15
N ALA A 29 8.74 11.24 1.01
CA ALA A 29 9.73 12.19 0.48
C ALA A 29 9.91 13.41 1.38
N LEU A 30 8.84 13.97 1.95
CA LEU A 30 8.93 15.07 2.91
C LEU A 30 9.60 14.65 4.22
N ALA A 31 9.28 13.45 4.70
CA ALA A 31 9.92 12.86 5.87
C ALA A 31 11.43 12.71 5.63
N ASP A 32 11.82 12.09 4.52
CA ASP A 32 13.22 11.89 4.17
C ASP A 32 13.95 13.22 3.95
N ALA A 33 13.33 14.18 3.25
CA ALA A 33 13.87 15.53 3.07
C ALA A 33 14.12 16.25 4.40
N LEU A 34 13.26 16.05 5.41
CA LEU A 34 13.48 16.60 6.74
C LEU A 34 14.73 15.99 7.40
N LEU A 35 14.92 14.68 7.31
CA LEU A 35 16.11 14.03 7.89
C LEU A 35 17.38 14.40 7.13
N VAL A 36 17.33 14.47 5.79
CA VAL A 36 18.44 14.94 4.96
C VAL A 36 18.77 16.39 5.27
N GLY A 37 17.76 17.24 5.47
CA GLY A 37 17.94 18.63 5.90
C GLY A 37 18.60 18.73 7.28
N LEU A 38 18.22 17.88 8.24
CA LEU A 38 18.88 17.79 9.53
C LEU A 38 20.33 17.30 9.42
N ALA A 39 20.58 16.29 8.59
CA ALA A 39 21.94 15.79 8.32
C ALA A 39 22.80 16.88 7.66
N TRP A 40 22.25 17.62 6.70
CA TRP A 40 22.91 18.74 6.04
C TRP A 40 23.19 19.89 7.01
N LEU A 41 22.22 20.28 7.84
CA LEU A 41 22.42 21.28 8.89
C LEU A 41 23.55 20.84 9.84
N HIS A 42 23.63 19.54 10.13
CA HIS A 42 24.68 18.98 10.97
C HIS A 42 26.08 19.09 10.36
N LEU A 43 26.19 19.03 9.03
CA LEU A 43 27.45 19.28 8.31
C LEU A 43 27.85 20.76 8.33
N GLN A 44 26.89 21.68 8.49
CA GLN A 44 27.16 23.12 8.54
C GLN A 44 27.59 23.60 9.94
N ILE A 45 27.32 22.84 11.01
CA ILE A 45 27.69 23.19 12.38
C ILE A 45 29.17 23.59 12.54
N PRO A 46 30.16 22.82 12.05
CA PRO A 46 31.58 23.21 12.21
C PRO A 46 31.89 24.56 11.53
N VAL A 47 31.28 24.84 10.37
CA VAL A 47 31.46 26.11 9.65
C VAL A 47 30.81 27.28 10.41
N LEU A 48 29.64 27.05 11.01
CA LEU A 48 28.94 28.04 11.85
C LEU A 48 29.68 28.32 13.16
N GLU A 49 30.38 27.32 13.71
CA GLU A 49 31.18 27.47 14.92
C GLU A 49 32.40 28.35 14.67
N GLU A 50 33.06 28.22 13.51
CA GLU A 50 34.14 29.11 13.07
C GLU A 50 33.69 30.57 12.97
N GLN A 51 32.41 30.82 12.68
CA GLN A 51 31.80 32.15 12.59
C GLN A 51 31.40 32.75 13.96
N GLY A 52 31.73 32.07 15.06
CA GLY A 52 31.46 32.56 16.42
C GLY A 52 30.08 32.21 16.97
N PHE A 53 29.28 31.41 16.24
CA PHE A 53 27.98 30.94 16.71
C PHE A 53 28.18 29.74 17.64
N ARG A 54 28.34 30.01 18.95
CA ARG A 54 28.57 29.00 19.99
C ARG A 54 27.28 28.25 20.38
N LEU A 55 26.77 27.42 19.47
CA LEU A 55 25.67 26.50 19.73
C LEU A 55 26.20 25.22 20.41
N ALA A 56 26.36 25.29 21.73
CA ALA A 56 26.56 24.13 22.61
C ALA A 56 27.73 23.18 22.26
N ALA A 57 28.91 23.60 22.71
CA ALA A 57 30.13 22.81 22.83
C ALA A 57 29.93 21.52 23.66
N ASN A 58 30.74 20.50 23.34
CA ASN A 58 30.97 19.19 23.99
C ASN A 58 30.14 17.96 23.61
N ILE A 59 29.14 18.05 22.72
CA ILE A 59 28.52 16.81 22.21
C ILE A 59 29.37 16.31 21.04
N ASN A 60 29.97 15.11 21.18
CA ASN A 60 30.72 14.48 20.10
C ASN A 60 29.75 14.17 18.93
N ILE A 61 29.87 14.95 17.86
CA ILE A 61 29.01 14.94 16.66
C ILE A 61 29.22 13.67 15.83
N ARG A 62 30.44 13.12 15.83
CA ARG A 62 30.82 11.97 14.99
C ARG A 62 29.97 10.71 15.19
N PRO A 63 29.76 10.21 16.44
CA PRO A 63 28.93 9.02 16.64
C PRO A 63 27.47 9.23 16.23
N PHE A 64 26.95 10.46 16.36
CA PHE A 64 25.59 10.76 15.96
C PHE A 64 25.43 10.67 14.43
N GLN A 65 26.38 11.20 13.66
CA GLN A 65 26.41 11.07 12.20
C GLN A 65 26.49 9.60 11.75
N ALA A 66 27.33 8.81 12.41
CA ALA A 66 27.49 7.38 12.09
C ALA A 66 26.18 6.59 12.23
N ILE A 67 25.29 6.99 13.15
CA ILE A 67 23.99 6.35 13.37
C ILE A 67 22.90 6.98 12.50
N LEU A 68 22.98 8.29 12.24
CA LEU A 68 21.96 9.04 11.51
C LEU A 68 21.87 8.60 10.04
N TYR A 69 22.99 8.44 9.33
CA TYR A 69 22.97 8.04 7.91
C TYR A 69 22.30 6.68 7.64
N PRO A 70 22.66 5.58 8.34
CA PRO A 70 21.98 4.31 8.13
C PRO A 70 20.51 4.39 8.57
N TYR A 71 20.19 5.19 9.59
CA TYR A 71 18.80 5.41 9.99
C TYR A 71 17.97 6.07 8.89
N ILE A 72 18.49 7.12 8.23
CA ILE A 72 17.85 7.75 7.06
C ILE A 72 17.59 6.71 5.96
N ALA A 73 18.63 5.96 5.59
CA ALA A 73 18.53 4.95 4.54
C ALA A 73 17.47 3.88 4.85
N VAL A 74 17.40 3.41 6.09
CA VAL A 74 16.40 2.42 6.53
C VAL A 74 14.99 3.00 6.47
N ILE A 75 14.77 4.23 6.95
CA ILE A 75 13.45 4.86 6.95
C ILE A 75 12.97 5.13 5.53
N ALA A 76 13.85 5.63 4.66
CA ALA A 76 13.55 5.83 3.24
C ALA A 76 13.15 4.51 2.56
N LEU A 77 13.93 3.45 2.76
CA LEU A 77 13.69 2.15 2.16
C LEU A 77 12.39 1.49 2.67
N VAL A 78 12.20 1.46 3.99
CA VAL A 78 10.99 0.89 4.62
C VAL A 78 9.76 1.71 4.25
N GLY A 79 9.84 3.04 4.29
CA GLY A 79 8.74 3.93 3.91
C GLY A 79 8.35 3.76 2.45
N LEU A 80 9.33 3.69 1.54
CA LEU A 80 9.11 3.46 0.12
C LEU A 80 8.52 2.08 -0.16
N PHE A 81 9.04 1.04 0.51
CA PHE A 81 8.53 -0.33 0.41
C PHE A 81 7.06 -0.38 0.85
N VAL A 82 6.74 0.18 2.02
CA VAL A 82 5.36 0.22 2.54
C VAL A 82 4.44 1.01 1.60
N ALA A 83 4.89 2.16 1.07
CA ALA A 83 4.11 2.95 0.12
C ALA A 83 3.82 2.20 -1.20
N SER A 84 4.73 1.30 -1.61
CA SER A 84 4.64 0.51 -2.84
C SER A 84 3.72 -0.72 -2.73
N LEU A 85 3.43 -1.16 -1.51
CA LEU A 85 2.58 -2.33 -1.26
C LEU A 85 1.18 -2.16 -1.86
N PRO A 86 0.64 -3.20 -2.54
CA PRO A 86 -0.71 -3.18 -3.09
C PRO A 86 -1.76 -2.90 -2.00
N ARG A 87 -2.71 -2.02 -2.33
CA ARG A 87 -3.80 -1.62 -1.42
C ARG A 87 -4.98 -2.59 -1.43
N HIS A 88 -5.15 -3.33 -2.52
CA HIS A 88 -6.25 -4.26 -2.66
C HIS A 88 -5.88 -5.56 -1.97
N ALA A 89 -6.58 -5.84 -0.87
CA ALA A 89 -6.79 -7.22 -0.49
C ALA A 89 -7.49 -7.91 -1.68
N PRO A 90 -7.16 -9.17 -1.98
CA PRO A 90 -7.84 -9.93 -3.01
C PRO A 90 -9.35 -9.86 -2.77
N VAL A 91 -10.11 -9.85 -3.87
CA VAL A 91 -11.59 -9.80 -3.86
C VAL A 91 -12.16 -10.87 -2.91
N GLU A 92 -11.43 -11.96 -2.80
CA GLU A 92 -11.66 -13.15 -1.99
C GLU A 92 -10.86 -13.04 -0.66
N SER A 93 -11.08 -11.99 0.14
CA SER A 93 -10.41 -11.86 1.45
C SER A 93 -11.37 -12.01 2.62
N CYS A 94 -10.87 -12.54 3.72
CA CYS A 94 -11.64 -12.66 4.96
C CYS A 94 -12.12 -11.27 5.42
N GLY A 95 -13.43 -11.06 5.57
CA GLY A 95 -13.97 -9.78 6.05
C GLY A 95 -13.50 -9.36 7.45
N HIS A 96 -12.94 -10.28 8.25
CA HIS A 96 -12.46 -10.02 9.61
C HIS A 96 -10.95 -9.74 9.67
N CYS A 97 -10.11 -10.73 9.31
CA CYS A 97 -8.65 -10.60 9.38
C CYS A 97 -7.99 -10.19 8.06
N ARG A 98 -8.76 -10.11 6.97
CA ARG A 98 -8.29 -9.81 5.60
C ARG A 98 -7.27 -10.79 5.04
N TYR A 99 -7.20 -12.00 5.59
CA TYR A 99 -6.45 -13.09 5.01
C TYR A 99 -6.96 -13.37 3.59
N ASP A 100 -6.02 -13.64 2.69
CA ASP A 100 -6.30 -14.00 1.31
C ASP A 100 -6.86 -15.43 1.25
N LEU A 101 -8.13 -15.56 0.90
CA LEU A 101 -8.81 -16.85 0.76
C LEU A 101 -8.76 -17.37 -0.68
N SER A 102 -8.13 -16.65 -1.61
CA SER A 102 -8.12 -17.02 -3.03
C SER A 102 -7.59 -18.43 -3.27
N ALA A 103 -6.52 -18.82 -2.57
CA ALA A 103 -5.95 -20.17 -2.67
C ALA A 103 -6.87 -21.28 -2.08
N LEU A 104 -7.73 -20.95 -1.11
CA LEU A 104 -8.62 -21.93 -0.45
C LEU A 104 -9.93 -22.16 -1.23
N LEU A 105 -10.21 -21.35 -2.25
CA LEU A 105 -11.42 -21.51 -3.05
C LEU A 105 -11.39 -22.76 -3.92
N GLU A 106 -10.20 -23.16 -4.35
CA GLU A 106 -9.99 -24.32 -5.22
C GLU A 106 -10.17 -25.65 -4.48
N GLU A 107 -9.95 -25.68 -3.17
CA GLU A 107 -10.08 -26.89 -2.37
C GLU A 107 -11.55 -27.29 -2.20
N PRO A 108 -11.93 -28.58 -2.27
CA PRO A 108 -13.27 -29.01 -1.94
C PRO A 108 -13.49 -28.98 -0.41
N GLY A 109 -14.31 -28.05 0.10
CA GLY A 109 -14.61 -28.00 1.54
C GLY A 109 -15.24 -26.70 2.06
N PRO A 110 -15.60 -26.65 3.35
CA PRO A 110 -16.02 -25.41 3.99
C PRO A 110 -14.84 -24.42 4.04
N LEU A 111 -15.08 -23.18 3.58
CA LEU A 111 -14.05 -22.14 3.56
C LEU A 111 -13.83 -21.61 4.99
N ILE A 112 -12.87 -22.18 5.72
CA ILE A 112 -12.51 -21.76 7.08
C ILE A 112 -11.22 -20.94 6.98
N CYS A 113 -11.27 -19.70 7.48
CA CYS A 113 -10.08 -18.86 7.49
C CYS A 113 -9.01 -19.43 8.44
N PRO A 114 -7.77 -19.69 8.00
CA PRO A 114 -6.73 -20.31 8.85
C PRO A 114 -6.29 -19.39 9.99
N GLU A 115 -6.31 -18.07 9.78
CA GLU A 115 -5.91 -17.08 10.79
C GLU A 115 -6.95 -16.87 11.90
N CYS A 116 -8.25 -16.84 11.57
CA CYS A 116 -9.29 -16.44 12.53
C CYS A 116 -10.36 -17.50 12.80
N GLY A 117 -10.31 -18.67 12.15
CA GLY A 117 -11.23 -19.78 12.36
C GLY A 117 -12.69 -19.54 11.92
N ARG A 118 -13.02 -18.35 11.39
CA ARG A 118 -14.37 -18.06 10.93
C ARG A 118 -14.69 -18.81 9.64
N ARG A 119 -15.92 -19.33 9.57
CA ARG A 119 -16.48 -19.89 8.34
C ARG A 119 -16.92 -18.77 7.41
N HIS A 120 -16.51 -18.87 6.16
CA HIS A 120 -16.96 -18.02 5.08
C HIS A 120 -17.90 -18.83 4.20
N VAL A 121 -19.02 -18.20 3.83
CA VAL A 121 -19.89 -18.74 2.79
C VAL A 121 -19.18 -18.48 1.47
N ARG A 122 -18.93 -19.53 0.69
CA ARG A 122 -18.55 -19.37 -0.72
C ARG A 122 -19.70 -18.64 -1.38
N ILE A 123 -19.55 -17.35 -1.60
CA ILE A 123 -20.40 -16.65 -2.55
C ILE A 123 -19.92 -17.20 -3.88
N GLY A 124 -20.53 -18.31 -4.31
CA GLY A 124 -20.12 -19.05 -5.50
C GLY A 124 -19.75 -18.05 -6.56
N SER A 125 -18.47 -18.09 -6.99
CA SER A 125 -17.87 -17.19 -7.97
C SER A 125 -18.97 -16.80 -8.91
N LYS A 126 -19.43 -15.53 -8.89
CA LYS A 126 -20.58 -15.08 -9.69
C LYS A 126 -20.43 -15.75 -11.02
N GLU A 127 -21.25 -16.78 -11.24
CA GLU A 127 -21.13 -17.66 -12.39
C GLU A 127 -21.09 -16.68 -13.55
N HIS A 128 -19.95 -16.64 -14.23
CA HIS A 128 -19.61 -15.54 -15.13
C HIS A 128 -20.84 -15.39 -16.03
N ARG A 129 -21.60 -14.32 -15.81
CA ARG A 129 -22.95 -14.21 -16.36
C ARG A 129 -22.71 -14.00 -17.83
N GLN A 130 -22.69 -15.08 -18.60
CA GLN A 130 -22.19 -15.09 -19.97
C GLN A 130 -22.80 -13.91 -20.70
N SER A 131 -21.94 -13.06 -21.24
CA SER A 131 -22.35 -11.83 -21.90
C SER A 131 -23.19 -12.18 -23.14
N GLY A 132 -24.42 -11.67 -23.19
CA GLY A 132 -25.21 -11.46 -24.40
C GLY A 132 -25.79 -12.68 -25.11
N THR A 133 -24.98 -13.68 -25.47
CA THR A 133 -25.35 -14.67 -26.50
C THR A 133 -25.67 -16.07 -25.98
N LEU A 134 -25.40 -16.36 -24.70
CA LEU A 134 -25.62 -17.68 -24.10
C LEU A 134 -26.70 -17.69 -23.00
N ARG A 135 -27.54 -16.66 -22.94
CA ARG A 135 -28.69 -16.68 -22.04
C ARG A 135 -29.79 -17.55 -22.65
N SER A 136 -30.25 -18.57 -21.93
CA SER A 136 -31.47 -19.30 -22.28
C SER A 136 -32.73 -18.45 -22.17
N ASN A 137 -32.68 -17.39 -21.36
CA ASN A 137 -33.76 -16.42 -21.18
C ASN A 137 -33.32 -15.06 -21.75
N TYR A 138 -33.54 -14.87 -23.04
CA TYR A 138 -33.41 -13.58 -23.69
C TYR A 138 -34.45 -12.60 -23.15
N ARG A 139 -34.04 -11.37 -22.81
CA ARG A 139 -35.01 -10.28 -22.60
C ARG A 139 -35.50 -9.78 -23.95
N GLU A 140 -36.69 -9.20 -23.98
CA GLU A 140 -37.27 -8.59 -25.18
C GLU A 140 -36.33 -7.56 -25.85
N SER A 141 -35.54 -6.84 -25.04
CA SER A 141 -34.50 -5.92 -25.52
C SER A 141 -33.33 -6.60 -26.24
N ASP A 142 -33.04 -7.86 -25.92
CA ASP A 142 -31.93 -8.62 -26.50
C ASP A 142 -32.29 -9.09 -27.92
N PHE A 143 -33.57 -9.38 -28.19
CA PHE A 143 -34.05 -9.73 -29.52
C PHE A 143 -33.93 -8.57 -30.51
N VAL A 144 -34.13 -7.32 -30.07
CA VAL A 144 -33.94 -6.14 -30.91
C VAL A 144 -32.49 -6.00 -31.37
N ALA A 145 -31.53 -6.34 -30.51
CA ALA A 145 -30.10 -6.31 -30.86
C ALA A 145 -29.72 -7.45 -31.81
N ILE A 146 -30.29 -8.64 -31.65
CA ILE A 146 -30.08 -9.78 -32.56
C ILE A 146 -30.68 -9.47 -33.94
N ASP A 147 -31.89 -8.89 -33.99
CA ASP A 147 -32.56 -8.46 -35.21
C ASP A 147 -31.76 -7.41 -36.02
N MET A 148 -30.99 -6.55 -35.33
CA MET A 148 -30.12 -5.58 -36.00
C MET A 148 -28.86 -6.20 -36.58
N LEU A 149 -28.44 -7.37 -36.09
CA LEU A 149 -27.18 -8.01 -36.49
C LEU A 149 -27.34 -8.99 -37.65
N HIS A 150 -28.53 -9.56 -37.85
CA HIS A 150 -28.80 -10.55 -38.91
C HIS A 150 -30.07 -10.24 -39.72
N PRO A 151 -30.09 -9.16 -40.52
CA PRO A 151 -31.25 -8.80 -41.32
C PRO A 151 -31.52 -9.80 -42.48
N GLU A 152 -30.50 -10.54 -42.92
CA GLU A 152 -30.61 -11.50 -44.04
C GLU A 152 -31.44 -12.77 -43.76
N GLU A 153 -31.72 -13.12 -42.51
CA GLU A 153 -32.44 -14.36 -42.17
C GLU A 153 -33.98 -14.23 -42.24
N ARG A 154 -34.51 -13.09 -42.72
CA ARG A 154 -35.95 -12.79 -42.82
C ARG A 154 -36.56 -12.95 -44.22
N ALA A 155 -35.81 -13.41 -45.21
CA ALA A 155 -36.28 -13.62 -46.59
C ALA A 155 -36.66 -15.08 -46.85
#